data_AF-B1HUL7-F1
#
_entry.id   AF-B1HUL7-F1
#
_cell.length_a   1.000
_cell.length_b   1.000
_cell.length_c   1.000
_cell.angle_alpha   90.00
_cell.angle_beta   90.00
_cell.angle_gamma   90.00
#
_symmetry.space_group_name_H-M   'P 1'
#
loop_
_entity.id
_entity.type
_entity.pdbx_description
1 polymer ?
#
loop_
_entity_poly.entity_id
_entity_poly.type
_entity_poly.pdbx_seq_one_letter_code
_entity_poly.pdbx_strand_id
1 'polypeptide(L)'
;MEKIYQMEYRGLNLFDEISTVELAIDEEKQTIHIYDIGQVVSPIFNFDVSAYELSDGFYKMADILRHKKILTNEQAGSDLTLSEWLIKNNAYFYIPNKRIKKYVQASIVEIVDRTMEQALFDEYVQRV
;
A
#
# COMPACT_ATOMS: atom_id res chain seq x y z
N MET A 1 4.09 -13.48 -17.85
CA MET A 1 2.80 -12.76 -17.96
C MET A 1 2.73 -11.94 -16.71
N GLU A 2 2.96 -10.64 -16.81
CA GLU A 2 2.79 -9.72 -15.68
C GLU A 2 1.36 -9.85 -15.19
N LYS A 3 1.18 -10.46 -14.02
CA LYS A 3 -0.13 -10.70 -13.43
C LYS A 3 -0.33 -9.65 -12.35
N ILE A 4 -0.51 -8.39 -12.77
CA ILE A 4 -1.00 -7.35 -11.86
C ILE A 4 -2.47 -7.69 -11.58
N TYR A 5 -2.80 -7.92 -10.32
CA TYR A 5 -4.17 -8.17 -9.88
C TYR A 5 -4.73 -6.95 -9.17
N GLN A 6 -5.98 -6.64 -9.48
CA GLN A 6 -6.70 -5.52 -8.89
C GLN A 6 -7.72 -6.02 -7.87
N MET A 7 -7.89 -5.27 -6.77
CA MET A 7 -8.94 -5.53 -5.80
C MET A 7 -9.35 -4.25 -5.07
N GLU A 8 -10.56 -4.26 -4.51
CA GLU A 8 -11.04 -3.20 -3.65
C GLU A 8 -10.94 -3.60 -2.18
N TYR A 9 -10.51 -2.67 -1.35
CA TYR A 9 -10.59 -2.73 0.10
C TYR A 9 -11.53 -1.63 0.59
N ARG A 10 -12.35 -1.93 1.59
CA ARG A 10 -13.23 -0.94 2.23
C ARG A 10 -12.86 -0.80 3.68
N GLY A 11 -12.73 0.43 4.13
CA GLY A 11 -12.43 0.75 5.53
C GLY A 11 -13.01 2.09 5.93
N LEU A 12 -12.94 2.37 7.22
CA LEU A 12 -13.35 3.65 7.79
C LEU A 12 -12.18 4.63 7.70
N ASN A 13 -12.46 5.84 7.23
CA ASN A 13 -11.51 6.95 7.31
C ASN A 13 -11.53 7.61 8.70
N LEU A 14 -10.75 8.69 8.87
CA LEU A 14 -10.67 9.46 10.12
C LEU A 14 -11.98 10.15 10.54
N PHE A 15 -12.98 10.21 9.65
CA PHE A 15 -14.29 10.79 9.90
C PHE A 15 -15.36 9.71 10.15
N ASP A 16 -14.96 8.46 10.38
CA ASP A 16 -15.84 7.30 10.53
C ASP A 16 -16.74 7.03 9.30
N GLU A 17 -16.31 7.47 8.12
CA GLU A 17 -17.00 7.22 6.86
C GLU A 17 -16.39 6.03 6.12
N ILE A 18 -17.25 5.18 5.56
CA ILE A 18 -16.79 4.07 4.72
C ILE A 18 -16.28 4.64 3.40
N SER A 19 -15.01 4.38 3.10
CA SER A 19 -14.38 4.70 1.82
C SER A 19 -13.76 3.46 1.18
N THR A 20 -13.66 3.51 -0.14
CA THR A 20 -13.03 2.47 -0.95
C THR A 20 -11.57 2.83 -1.20
N VAL A 21 -10.72 1.82 -1.15
CA VAL A 21 -9.29 1.85 -1.48
C VAL A 21 -9.08 0.86 -2.61
N GLU A 22 -8.49 1.34 -3.70
CA GLU A 22 -8.17 0.51 -4.86
C GLU A 22 -6.74 -0.02 -4.71
N LEU A 23 -6.57 -1.33 -4.89
CA LEU A 23 -5.29 -2.00 -4.77
C LEU A 23 -4.93 -2.62 -6.11
N ALA A 24 -3.73 -2.33 -6.60
CA ALA A 24 -3.08 -3.06 -7.68
C ALA A 24 -1.86 -3.79 -7.12
N ILE A 25 -1.75 -5.08 -7.38
CA ILE A 25 -0.77 -5.91 -6.68
C ILE A 25 0.15 -6.56 -7.69
N ASP A 26 1.43 -6.26 -7.54
CA ASP A 26 2.53 -6.73 -8.37
C ASP A 26 3.26 -7.86 -7.62
N GLU A 27 2.91 -9.09 -7.97
CA GLU A 27 3.48 -10.31 -7.39
C GLU A 27 4.97 -10.47 -7.70
N GLU A 28 5.41 -10.05 -8.89
CA GLU A 28 6.82 -10.17 -9.30
C GLU A 28 7.70 -9.24 -8.48
N LYS A 29 7.23 -8.01 -8.23
CA LYS A 29 7.95 -7.00 -7.44
C LYS A 29 7.66 -7.07 -5.94
N GLN A 30 6.82 -8.00 -5.48
CA GLN A 30 6.33 -8.06 -4.09
C GLN A 30 5.83 -6.70 -3.59
N THR A 31 5.05 -6.03 -4.43
CA THR A 31 4.67 -4.64 -4.22
C THR A 31 3.17 -4.47 -4.33
N ILE A 32 2.58 -3.75 -3.38
CA ILE A 32 1.19 -3.30 -3.44
C ILE A 32 1.13 -1.81 -3.77
N HIS A 33 0.30 -1.46 -4.72
CA HIS A 33 0.00 -0.11 -5.15
C HIS A 33 -1.39 0.26 -4.66
N ILE A 34 -1.49 1.35 -3.91
CA ILE A 34 -2.66 1.68 -3.08
C ILE A 34 -3.16 3.06 -3.47
N TYR A 35 -4.29 3.12 -4.14
CA TYR A 35 -4.97 4.37 -4.44
C TYR A 35 -6.07 4.64 -3.42
N ASP A 36 -5.89 5.70 -2.63
CA ASP A 36 -6.66 5.95 -1.42
C ASP A 36 -7.06 7.42 -1.31
N ILE A 37 -8.19 7.77 -1.92
CA ILE A 37 -8.74 9.13 -1.88
C ILE A 37 -9.22 9.49 -0.47
N GLY A 38 -9.84 8.52 0.22
CA GLY A 38 -10.42 8.70 1.55
C GLY A 38 -9.38 8.73 2.68
N GLN A 39 -8.09 8.49 2.36
CA GLN A 39 -7.00 8.39 3.34
C GLN A 39 -7.29 7.36 4.44
N VAL A 40 -7.89 6.23 4.07
CA VAL A 40 -8.23 5.11 4.95
C VAL A 40 -6.97 4.37 5.43
N VAL A 41 -6.01 4.15 4.54
CA VAL A 41 -4.80 3.36 4.78
C VAL A 41 -3.53 4.15 4.47
N SER A 42 -3.67 5.43 4.13
CA SER A 42 -2.57 6.32 3.83
C SER A 42 -1.63 6.50 5.03
N PRO A 43 -0.32 6.71 4.81
CA PRO A 43 0.63 7.02 5.87
C PRO A 43 0.28 8.31 6.61
N ILE A 44 0.60 8.35 7.90
CA ILE A 44 0.39 9.50 8.76
C ILE A 44 1.74 10.16 9.02
N PHE A 45 1.77 11.50 9.08
CA PHE A 45 2.98 12.22 9.46
C PHE A 45 3.06 12.32 10.99
N ASN A 46 4.11 11.76 11.56
CA ASN A 46 4.41 11.87 12.98
C ASN A 46 5.28 13.11 13.23
N PHE A 47 4.73 14.10 13.93
CA PHE A 47 5.40 15.38 14.18
C PHE A 47 6.55 15.26 15.20
N ASP A 48 6.47 14.32 16.14
CA ASP A 48 7.48 14.16 17.19
C ASP A 48 8.82 13.69 16.61
N VAL A 49 8.77 12.82 15.60
CA VAL A 49 9.96 12.29 14.90
C VAL A 49 10.17 12.89 13.51
N SER A 50 9.26 13.79 13.08
CA SER A 50 9.28 14.45 11.77
C SER A 50 9.41 13.47 10.59
N ALA A 51 8.69 12.35 10.66
CA ALA A 51 8.72 11.29 9.65
C ALA A 51 7.33 10.70 9.42
N TYR A 52 7.13 10.08 8.25
CA TYR A 52 5.90 9.35 7.96
C TYR A 52 5.95 7.94 8.58
N GLU A 53 4.81 7.52 9.14
CA GLU A 53 4.59 6.18 9.68
C GLU A 53 3.38 5.50 9.02
N LEU A 54 3.34 4.18 9.11
CA LEU A 54 2.20 3.39 8.64
C LEU A 54 1.01 3.66 9.54
N SER A 55 -0.18 3.83 8.95
CA SER A 55 -1.41 4.04 9.72
C SER A 55 -1.98 2.72 10.25
N ASP A 56 -2.80 2.82 11.30
CA ASP A 56 -3.59 1.69 11.80
C ASP A 56 -4.45 1.04 10.70
N GLY A 57 -4.99 1.85 9.79
CA GLY A 57 -5.75 1.37 8.64
C GLY A 57 -4.90 0.49 7.73
N PHE A 58 -3.66 0.89 7.46
CA PHE A 58 -2.73 0.07 6.70
C PHE A 58 -2.39 -1.25 7.42
N TYR A 59 -2.11 -1.22 8.72
CA TYR A 59 -1.83 -2.44 9.49
C TYR A 59 -2.99 -3.44 9.42
N LYS A 60 -4.24 -2.97 9.56
CA LYS A 60 -5.44 -3.80 9.43
C LYS A 60 -5.58 -4.38 8.03
N MET A 61 -5.36 -3.57 7.00
CA MET A 61 -5.42 -4.01 5.60
C MET A 61 -4.33 -5.07 5.32
N ALA A 62 -3.08 -4.81 5.70
CA ALA A 62 -1.96 -5.72 5.53
C ALA A 62 -2.22 -7.06 6.23
N ASP A 63 -2.79 -7.05 7.44
CA ASP A 63 -3.15 -8.27 8.14
C ASP A 63 -4.24 -9.08 7.42
N ILE A 64 -5.22 -8.41 6.82
CA ILE A 64 -6.24 -9.07 5.98
C ILE A 64 -5.60 -9.68 4.72
N LEU A 65 -4.72 -8.95 4.03
CA LEU A 65 -4.03 -9.44 2.84
C LEU A 65 -3.18 -10.68 3.17
N ARG A 66 -2.44 -10.62 4.29
CA ARG A 66 -1.66 -11.73 4.82
C ARG A 66 -2.52 -12.96 5.11
N HIS A 67 -3.66 -12.79 5.79
CA HIS A 67 -4.59 -13.89 6.04
C HIS A 67 -5.19 -14.47 4.75
N LYS A 68 -5.40 -13.63 3.73
CA LYS A 68 -5.83 -14.03 2.38
C LYS A 68 -4.70 -14.65 1.54
N LYS A 69 -3.50 -14.81 2.10
CA LYS A 69 -2.31 -15.35 1.42
C LYS A 69 -1.91 -14.56 0.17
N ILE A 70 -2.15 -13.25 0.18
CA ILE A 70 -1.71 -12.31 -0.85
C ILE A 70 -0.27 -11.89 -0.54
N LEU A 71 0.59 -11.91 -1.56
CA LEU A 71 2.02 -11.57 -1.44
C LEU A 71 2.75 -12.36 -0.35
N THR A 72 2.44 -13.66 -0.22
CA THR A 72 3.09 -14.52 0.77
C THR A 72 4.21 -15.38 0.21
N ASN A 73 4.33 -15.56 -1.12
CA ASN A 73 5.35 -16.27 -1.93
C ASN A 73 5.97 -17.59 -1.41
N GLU A 74 5.58 -18.06 -0.22
CA GLU A 74 6.07 -19.25 0.42
C GLU A 74 5.17 -20.44 0.07
N GLN A 75 5.81 -21.59 -0.07
CA GLN A 75 5.12 -22.87 -0.23
C GLN A 75 4.17 -23.07 0.95
N ALA A 76 2.94 -23.51 0.64
CA ALA A 76 1.87 -23.74 1.60
C ALA A 76 2.37 -24.46 2.87
N GLY A 77 2.48 -23.72 3.99
CA GLY A 77 2.86 -24.32 5.27
C GLY A 77 3.32 -23.36 6.38
N SER A 78 3.89 -22.20 6.03
CA SER A 78 4.29 -21.17 7.00
C SER A 78 3.25 -20.05 7.11
N ASP A 79 2.75 -19.83 8.32
CA ASP A 79 1.98 -18.62 8.63
C ASP A 79 2.95 -17.49 8.91
N LEU A 80 3.22 -16.66 7.89
CA LEU A 80 3.94 -15.40 8.06
C LEU A 80 3.22 -14.55 9.10
N THR A 81 3.99 -14.00 10.04
CA THR A 81 3.53 -12.93 10.93
C THR A 81 3.33 -11.63 10.15
N LEU A 82 2.55 -10.69 10.71
CA LEU A 82 2.36 -9.37 10.09
C LEU A 82 3.70 -8.65 9.89
N SER A 83 4.58 -8.71 10.89
CA SER A 83 5.91 -8.10 10.81
C SER A 83 6.75 -8.66 9.66
N GLU A 84 6.76 -9.98 9.47
CA GLU A 84 7.47 -10.62 8.36
C GLU A 84 6.87 -10.22 7.00
N TRP A 85 5.54 -10.13 6.91
CA TRP A 85 4.86 -9.67 5.71
C TRP A 85 5.27 -8.23 5.37
N LEU A 86 5.34 -7.35 6.36
CA LEU A 86 5.76 -5.96 6.20
C LEU A 86 7.25 -5.80 5.86
N ILE A 87 8.10 -6.74 6.25
CA ILE A 87 9.54 -6.69 5.89
C ILE A 87 9.74 -7.13 4.44
N LYS A 88 8.96 -8.12 3.97
CA LYS A 88 9.12 -8.73 2.64
C LYS A 88 8.46 -7.91 1.52
N ASN A 89 7.41 -7.15 1.84
CA ASN A 89 6.59 -6.46 0.86
C ASN A 89 6.79 -4.95 0.86
N ASN A 90 6.70 -4.36 -0.32
CA ASN A 90 6.73 -2.91 -0.52
C ASN A 90 5.31 -2.37 -0.72
N ALA A 91 5.09 -1.10 -0.38
CA ALA A 91 3.82 -0.44 -0.65
C ALA A 91 4.03 0.93 -1.29
N TYR A 92 3.20 1.29 -2.27
CA TYR A 92 3.15 2.62 -2.87
C TYR A 92 1.78 3.21 -2.60
N PHE A 93 1.74 4.44 -2.08
CA PHE A 93 0.54 5.15 -1.68
C PHE A 93 0.30 6.32 -2.61
N TYR A 94 -0.83 6.26 -3.30
CA TYR A 94 -1.28 7.22 -4.29
C TYR A 94 -2.48 7.97 -3.72
N ILE A 95 -2.35 9.29 -3.61
CA ILE A 95 -3.43 10.18 -3.19
C ILE A 95 -3.51 11.30 -4.22
N PRO A 96 -4.70 11.67 -4.71
CA PRO A 96 -4.84 12.77 -5.66
C PRO A 96 -4.16 14.05 -5.19
N ASN A 97 -3.44 14.71 -6.09
CA ASN A 97 -2.74 15.97 -5.85
C ASN A 97 -1.68 15.94 -4.74
N LYS A 98 -1.24 14.75 -4.30
CA LYS A 98 -0.13 14.57 -3.37
C LYS A 98 0.97 13.74 -4.01
N ARG A 99 2.20 13.92 -3.53
CA ARG A 99 3.34 13.08 -3.93
C ARG A 99 3.10 11.63 -3.53
N ILE A 100 3.48 10.71 -4.42
CA ILE A 100 3.49 9.28 -4.12
C ILE A 100 4.47 9.04 -2.96
N LYS A 101 3.98 8.32 -1.95
CA LYS A 101 4.80 7.80 -0.86
C LYS A 101 5.10 6.33 -1.15
N LYS A 102 6.29 5.87 -0.82
CA LYS A 102 6.62 4.45 -0.86
C LYS A 102 7.13 3.99 0.49
N TYR A 103 6.62 2.85 0.93
CA TYR A 103 7.14 2.08 2.04
C TYR A 103 8.09 1.02 1.50
N VAL A 104 9.37 1.18 1.81
CA VAL A 104 10.47 0.30 1.38
C VAL A 104 11.48 0.23 2.53
N GLN A 105 12.01 -0.95 2.82
CA GLN A 105 13.03 -1.14 3.87
C GLN A 105 12.59 -0.57 5.25
N ALA A 106 11.34 -0.84 5.64
CA ALA A 106 10.77 -0.39 6.92
C ALA A 106 10.71 1.15 7.09
N SER A 107 10.77 1.91 6.01
CA SER A 107 10.71 3.38 6.03
C SER A 107 9.77 3.90 4.97
N ILE A 108 9.19 5.08 5.21
CA ILE A 108 8.32 5.77 4.25
C ILE A 108 9.04 6.98 3.69
N VAL A 109 9.16 7.04 2.37
CA VAL A 109 9.79 8.15 1.65
C VAL A 109 8.91 8.63 0.51
N GLU A 110 9.04 9.90 0.15
CA GLU A 110 8.34 10.47 -1.02
C GLU A 110 9.15 10.28 -2.30
N ILE A 111 8.45 10.06 -3.41
CA ILE A 111 9.07 10.05 -4.73
C ILE A 111 9.23 11.50 -5.19
N VAL A 112 10.48 11.91 -5.41
CA VAL A 112 10.82 13.29 -5.84
C VAL A 112 10.86 13.45 -7.36
N ASP A 113 11.18 12.39 -8.09
CA ASP A 113 11.26 12.37 -9.54
C ASP A 113 9.85 12.37 -10.17
N ARG A 114 9.51 13.46 -10.85
CA ARG A 114 8.20 13.66 -11.49
C ARG A 114 7.96 12.72 -12.68
N THR A 115 9.00 12.33 -13.39
CA THR A 115 8.88 11.43 -14.54
C THR A 115 8.52 10.02 -14.06
N MET A 116 9.21 9.57 -13.01
CA MET A 116 8.90 8.31 -12.35
C MET A 116 7.51 8.32 -11.72
N GLU A 117 7.12 9.44 -11.10
CA GLU A 117 5.78 9.61 -10.52
C GLU A 117 4.67 9.43 -11.57
N GLN A 118 4.79 10.07 -12.73
CA GLN A 118 3.81 9.94 -13.82
C GLN A 118 3.72 8.51 -14.34
N ALA A 119 4.86 7.87 -14.61
CA ALA A 119 4.89 6.49 -15.09
C ALA A 119 4.21 5.52 -14.11
N LEU A 120 4.42 5.70 -12.81
CA LEU A 120 3.78 4.89 -11.77
C LEU A 120 2.26 5.09 -11.70
N PHE A 121 1.77 6.31 -11.93
CA PHE A 121 0.33 6.55 -12.03
C PHE A 121 -0.27 5.87 -13.25
N ASP A 122 0.38 5.98 -14.41
CA ASP A 122 -0.13 5.42 -15.66
C ASP A 122 -0.15 3.88 -15.64
N GLU A 123 0.83 3.25 -14.98
CA GLU A 123 0.94 1.79 -14.88
C GLU A 123 -0.01 1.18 -13.85
N TYR A 124 -0.13 1.78 -12.65
CA TYR A 124 -0.78 1.13 -11.50
C TYR A 124 -2.08 1.77 -11.04
N VAL A 125 -2.39 2.99 -11.49
CA VAL A 125 -3.63 3.70 -11.15
C VAL A 125 -4.51 3.77 -12.39
N GLN A 126 -5.14 2.65 -12.73
CA GLN A 126 -6.09 2.60 -13.84
C GLN A 126 -7.45 3.13 -13.37
N ARG A 127 -7.85 4.29 -13.89
CA ARG A 127 -9.20 4.82 -13.69
C ARG A 127 -10.15 4.04 -14.59
N VAL A 128 -11.13 3.36 -13.99
CA VAL A 128 -12.32 2.87 -14.73
C VAL A 128 -13.20 4.05 -15.10
#